data_AF-A0A0K2RK87-F1
#
_entry.id   AF-A0A0K2RK87-F1
#
_cell.length_a   1.000
_cell.length_b   1.000
_cell.length_c   1.000
_cell.angle_alpha   90.00
_cell.angle_beta   90.00
_cell.angle_gamma   90.00
#
_symmetry.space_group_name_H-M   'P 1'
#
loop_
_entity.id
_entity.type
_entity.pdbx_description
1 polymer ?
#
loop_
_entity_poly.entity_id
_entity_poly.type
_entity_poly.pdbx_seq_one_letter_code
_entity_poly.pdbx_strand_id
1 'polypeptide(L)'
;MAQVLDSSSVNFQMDPVVLDLGQRFVDAGFELSLVGGPVRDLFLGRVSPDLDFTTDATPDQTLSIIKRWADNFWEIGRAFGTIGMKKSGFQIEITTYRAEAYDAGSRKPAVAFGSSLLDDLLRRDFTINAMALRLPSLELVDPFGGVRDLHASVLATPGSPESSFSDDPLRMMRAARFAAQLGVAVHDDVRLAMSGMAERIKIISAERVREELVKLVNGAHPRAGIDLLVETGLAEFVLPEVSALRLEADEHHRHKDVYQHSLQVLEQAASLETGPDGPVPGPDFVLRFAALMHDVGKPATRRFEPGGAVSFRHHDMVGSKLTAKRMKALRFDNDTIKAVARLVELHMRFYGYGDAGWTDSAVRRYVADAGPLLERLHRLTRSDVTTRNQRKAERLSFAYDDLEQRIEVLAEQESLNAIRPDLDGAQIMALLGLKPGPWLAAPTSSCWRSAWKTVRCPRRRPSPSSWRGGPGNPSPPSNFHRNQPSMPKQAPPNQRSPK
;
A
#
# COMPACT_ATOMS: atom_id res chain seq x y z
N MET A 1 -40.05 19.71 8.31
CA MET A 1 -40.02 20.41 7.01
C MET A 1 -38.80 19.89 6.25
N ALA A 2 -39.02 19.07 5.22
CA ALA A 2 -37.95 18.57 4.38
C ALA A 2 -37.30 19.76 3.66
N GLN A 3 -36.04 20.02 3.94
CA GLN A 3 -35.26 20.92 3.11
C GLN A 3 -34.94 20.17 1.82
N VAL A 4 -35.76 20.42 0.79
CA VAL A 4 -35.43 20.09 -0.58
C VAL A 4 -34.27 21.00 -0.96
N LEU A 5 -33.04 20.51 -0.80
CA LEU A 5 -31.89 21.12 -1.45
C LEU A 5 -32.13 21.01 -2.96
N ASP A 6 -32.01 22.15 -3.63
CA ASP A 6 -32.26 22.32 -5.06
C ASP A 6 -31.36 21.38 -5.88
N SER A 7 -31.93 20.26 -6.32
CA SER A 7 -31.28 19.21 -7.11
C SER A 7 -30.83 19.68 -8.50
N SER A 8 -31.17 20.91 -8.89
CA SER A 8 -30.76 21.50 -10.17
C SER A 8 -29.27 21.87 -10.26
N SER A 9 -28.54 21.84 -9.14
CA SER A 9 -27.14 22.28 -9.07
C SER A 9 -26.10 21.15 -9.16
N VAL A 10 -26.52 19.88 -9.05
CA VAL A 10 -25.61 18.73 -9.16
C VAL A 10 -26.04 17.87 -10.36
N ASN A 11 -25.32 18.01 -11.47
CA ASN A 11 -25.53 17.17 -12.65
C ASN A 11 -24.93 15.78 -12.38
N PHE A 12 -25.68 14.91 -11.69
CA PHE A 12 -25.26 13.53 -11.46
C PHE A 12 -25.25 12.78 -12.79
N GLN A 13 -24.08 12.62 -13.40
CA GLN A 13 -23.89 11.63 -14.45
C GLN A 13 -23.92 10.25 -13.82
N MET A 14 -25.13 9.74 -13.56
CA MET A 14 -25.33 8.36 -13.13
C MET A 14 -25.18 7.42 -14.30
N ASP A 15 -24.48 6.31 -14.07
CA ASP A 15 -24.36 5.26 -15.07
C ASP A 15 -25.76 4.69 -15.39
N PRO A 16 -26.10 4.43 -16.67
CA PRO A 16 -27.37 3.82 -17.06
C PRO A 16 -27.70 2.52 -16.30
N VAL A 17 -26.68 1.78 -15.86
CA VAL A 17 -26.84 0.56 -15.04
C VAL A 17 -27.60 0.85 -13.74
N VAL A 18 -27.33 2.00 -13.09
CA VAL A 18 -27.96 2.39 -11.83
C VAL A 18 -29.44 2.73 -12.04
N LEU A 19 -29.73 3.49 -13.10
CA LEU A 19 -31.10 3.89 -13.44
C LEU A 19 -31.94 2.70 -13.90
N ASP A 20 -31.40 1.81 -14.73
CA ASP A 20 -32.08 0.58 -15.19
C ASP A 20 -32.38 -0.35 -14.00
N LEU A 21 -31.44 -0.49 -13.06
CA LEU A 21 -31.68 -1.26 -11.83
C LEU A 21 -32.82 -0.67 -11.00
N GLY A 22 -32.83 0.66 -10.81
CA GLY A 22 -33.93 1.36 -10.15
C GLY A 22 -35.28 1.10 -10.79
N GLN A 23 -35.35 1.23 -12.12
CA GLN A 23 -36.59 0.99 -12.87
C GLN A 23 -37.10 -0.43 -12.67
N ARG A 24 -36.23 -1.44 -12.65
CA ARG A 24 -36.62 -2.85 -12.44
C ARG A 24 -37.24 -3.10 -11.07
N PHE A 25 -36.74 -2.44 -10.03
CA PHE A 25 -37.33 -2.55 -8.70
C PHE A 25 -38.70 -1.88 -8.63
N VAL A 26 -38.84 -0.69 -9.23
CA VAL A 26 -40.13 0.02 -9.33
C VAL A 26 -41.16 -0.81 -10.12
N ASP A 27 -40.76 -1.41 -11.25
CA ASP A 27 -41.64 -2.28 -12.05
C ASP A 27 -42.10 -3.53 -11.28
N ALA A 28 -41.28 -3.99 -10.32
CA ALA A 28 -41.59 -5.10 -9.43
C ALA A 28 -42.38 -4.67 -8.17
N GLY A 29 -42.64 -3.37 -7.98
CA GLY A 29 -43.39 -2.82 -6.85
C GLY A 29 -42.57 -2.59 -5.58
N PHE A 30 -41.24 -2.46 -5.69
CA PHE A 30 -40.32 -2.25 -4.56
C PHE A 30 -39.56 -0.93 -4.68
N GLU A 31 -39.11 -0.42 -3.55
CA GLU A 31 -38.21 0.73 -3.49
C GLU A 31 -36.76 0.28 -3.67
N LEU A 32 -35.96 1.12 -4.34
CA LEU A 32 -34.52 0.95 -4.38
C LEU A 32 -33.85 2.30 -4.15
N SER A 33 -32.90 2.35 -3.22
CA SER A 33 -32.11 3.54 -2.98
C SER A 33 -30.63 3.22 -3.00
N LEU A 34 -29.83 4.04 -3.70
CA LEU A 34 -28.38 4.06 -3.57
C LEU A 34 -28.03 4.70 -2.22
N VAL A 35 -27.11 4.13 -1.45
CA VAL A 35 -26.85 4.55 -0.06
C VAL A 35 -25.36 4.51 0.28
N GLY A 36 -24.96 5.16 1.38
CA GLY A 36 -23.63 4.98 1.95
C GLY A 36 -22.49 5.67 1.19
N GLY A 37 -21.37 4.96 1.04
CA GLY A 37 -20.14 5.48 0.45
C GLY A 37 -20.34 6.06 -0.95
N PRO A 38 -21.04 5.37 -1.87
CA PRO A 38 -21.33 5.89 -3.21
C PRO A 38 -22.05 7.23 -3.21
N VAL A 39 -23.06 7.42 -2.35
CA VAL A 39 -23.79 8.69 -2.27
C VAL A 39 -22.85 9.81 -1.82
N ARG A 40 -22.09 9.59 -0.75
CA ARG A 40 -21.08 10.55 -0.28
C ARG A 40 -20.06 10.87 -1.37
N ASP A 41 -19.55 9.85 -2.05
CA ASP A 41 -18.49 9.98 -3.04
C ASP A 41 -18.98 10.74 -4.29
N LEU A 42 -20.24 10.57 -4.68
CA LEU A 42 -20.88 11.38 -5.72
C LEU A 42 -20.90 12.88 -5.35
N PHE A 43 -21.20 13.23 -4.10
CA PHE A 43 -21.12 14.62 -3.63
C PHE A 43 -19.66 15.14 -3.57
N LEU A 44 -18.68 14.25 -3.47
CA LEU A 44 -17.25 14.59 -3.57
C LEU A 44 -16.72 14.57 -5.02
N GLY A 45 -17.58 14.34 -6.02
CA GLY A 45 -17.19 14.24 -7.44
C GLY A 45 -16.37 12.99 -7.77
N ARG A 46 -16.48 11.93 -6.98
CA ARG A 46 -15.79 10.65 -7.15
C ARG A 46 -16.77 9.58 -7.63
N VAL A 47 -16.30 8.66 -8.45
CA VAL A 47 -17.08 7.50 -8.91
C VAL A 47 -16.58 6.26 -8.17
N SER A 48 -17.48 5.57 -7.49
CA SER A 48 -17.20 4.28 -6.84
C SER A 48 -17.63 3.12 -7.77
N PRO A 49 -16.75 2.15 -8.06
CA PRO A 49 -17.14 0.93 -8.78
C PRO A 49 -17.98 -0.02 -7.91
N ASP A 50 -17.90 0.15 -6.58
CA ASP A 50 -18.68 -0.59 -5.59
C ASP A 50 -19.90 0.23 -5.23
N LEU A 51 -21.09 -0.30 -5.54
CA LEU A 51 -22.38 0.37 -5.37
C LEU A 51 -23.23 -0.35 -4.33
N ASP A 52 -23.56 0.37 -3.26
CA ASP A 52 -24.39 -0.12 -2.17
C ASP A 52 -25.83 0.39 -2.33
N PHE A 53 -26.78 -0.53 -2.35
CA PHE A 53 -28.20 -0.23 -2.42
C PHE A 53 -28.96 -0.83 -1.24
N THR A 54 -30.09 -0.22 -0.93
CA THR A 54 -31.07 -0.76 0.01
C THR A 54 -32.47 -0.77 -0.56
N THR A 55 -33.26 -1.75 -0.13
CA THR A 55 -34.61 -2.02 -0.64
C THR A 55 -35.52 -2.59 0.45
N ASP A 56 -36.83 -2.44 0.28
CA ASP A 56 -37.85 -3.16 1.04
C ASP A 56 -38.09 -4.59 0.51
N ALA A 57 -37.53 -4.94 -0.66
CA ALA A 57 -37.58 -6.29 -1.19
C ALA A 57 -36.77 -7.28 -0.34
N THR A 58 -37.36 -8.43 -0.02
CA THR A 58 -36.64 -9.55 0.61
C THR A 58 -35.53 -10.09 -0.30
N PRO A 59 -34.55 -10.86 0.22
CA PRO A 59 -33.50 -11.44 -0.61
C PRO A 59 -34.01 -12.30 -1.77
N ASP A 60 -35.10 -13.05 -1.57
CA ASP A 60 -35.73 -13.87 -2.62
C ASP A 60 -36.38 -13.01 -3.71
N GLN A 61 -37.06 -11.92 -3.31
CA GLN A 61 -37.65 -10.96 -4.26
C GLN A 61 -36.55 -10.24 -5.03
N THR A 62 -35.51 -9.76 -4.35
CA THR A 62 -34.31 -9.17 -4.98
C THR A 62 -33.71 -10.12 -6.01
N LEU A 63 -33.49 -11.39 -5.66
CA LEU A 63 -32.96 -12.38 -6.58
C LEU A 63 -33.87 -12.58 -7.80
N SER A 64 -35.18 -12.60 -7.61
CA SER A 64 -36.15 -12.74 -8.71
C SER A 64 -36.07 -11.61 -9.73
N ILE A 65 -35.80 -10.38 -9.28
CA ILE A 65 -35.66 -9.18 -10.11
C ILE A 65 -34.35 -9.22 -10.92
N ILE A 66 -33.24 -9.59 -10.26
CA ILE A 66 -31.89 -9.40 -10.83
C ILE A 66 -31.39 -10.62 -11.63
N LYS A 67 -31.94 -11.82 -11.39
CA LYS A 67 -31.37 -13.09 -11.91
C LYS A 67 -31.24 -13.17 -13.43
N ARG A 68 -32.10 -12.48 -14.18
CA ARG A 68 -32.06 -12.45 -15.66
C ARG A 68 -31.30 -11.24 -16.23
N TRP A 69 -30.83 -10.35 -15.36
CA TRP A 69 -30.21 -9.09 -15.75
C TRP A 69 -28.74 -8.99 -15.35
N ALA A 70 -28.40 -9.48 -14.16
CA ALA A 70 -27.03 -9.50 -13.65
C ALA A 70 -26.13 -10.39 -14.51
N ASP A 71 -24.87 -10.00 -14.69
CA ASP A 71 -23.89 -10.83 -15.38
C ASP A 71 -23.44 -12.00 -14.48
N ASN A 72 -23.36 -11.74 -13.18
CA ASN A 72 -23.15 -12.75 -12.15
C ASN A 72 -23.77 -12.28 -10.81
N PHE A 73 -24.13 -13.20 -9.92
CA PHE A 73 -24.63 -12.89 -8.57
C PHE A 73 -24.17 -13.93 -7.54
N TRP A 74 -24.13 -13.52 -6.26
CA TRP A 74 -23.75 -14.36 -5.14
C TRP A 74 -24.59 -14.06 -3.89
N GLU A 75 -24.80 -15.10 -3.09
CA GLU A 75 -25.70 -15.09 -1.94
C GLU A 75 -24.96 -15.18 -0.60
N ILE A 76 -23.66 -14.88 -0.58
CA ILE A 76 -22.80 -15.00 0.61
C ILE A 76 -23.36 -14.17 1.79
N GLY A 77 -23.97 -13.02 1.50
CA GLY A 77 -24.59 -12.12 2.48
C GLY A 77 -26.08 -12.39 2.76
N ARG A 78 -26.69 -13.43 2.16
CA ARG A 78 -28.14 -13.64 2.19
C ARG A 78 -28.70 -13.79 3.61
N ALA A 79 -27.94 -14.43 4.50
CA ALA A 79 -28.30 -14.56 5.91
C ALA A 79 -28.42 -13.21 6.64
N PHE A 80 -27.81 -12.15 6.10
CA PHE A 80 -27.86 -10.77 6.61
C PHE A 80 -28.74 -9.85 5.77
N GLY A 81 -29.47 -10.38 4.79
CA GLY A 81 -30.33 -9.60 3.90
C GLY A 81 -29.63 -9.02 2.68
N THR A 82 -28.38 -9.40 2.41
CA THR A 82 -27.59 -8.80 1.31
C THR A 82 -27.40 -9.78 0.15
N ILE A 83 -27.71 -9.33 -1.06
CA ILE A 83 -27.44 -10.03 -2.32
C ILE A 83 -26.41 -9.24 -3.11
N GLY A 84 -25.30 -9.88 -3.46
CA GLY A 84 -24.25 -9.25 -4.26
C GLY A 84 -24.36 -9.65 -5.74
N MET A 85 -24.01 -8.75 -6.64
CA MET A 85 -23.99 -9.00 -8.07
C MET A 85 -22.91 -8.21 -8.80
N LYS A 86 -22.64 -8.62 -10.04
CA LYS A 86 -21.79 -7.89 -10.97
C LYS A 86 -22.58 -7.53 -12.22
N LYS A 87 -22.49 -6.27 -12.65
CA LYS A 87 -23.07 -5.80 -13.90
C LYS A 87 -22.19 -4.78 -14.60
N SER A 88 -21.84 -5.01 -15.86
CA SER A 88 -21.10 -4.05 -16.70
C SER A 88 -19.81 -3.51 -16.03
N GLY A 89 -19.14 -4.33 -15.23
CA GLY A 89 -17.94 -3.95 -14.48
C GLY A 89 -18.18 -3.44 -13.05
N PHE A 90 -19.40 -3.03 -12.70
CA PHE A 90 -19.78 -2.61 -11.35
C PHE A 90 -19.98 -3.81 -10.42
N GLN A 91 -19.54 -3.67 -9.17
CA GLN A 91 -19.92 -4.55 -8.08
C GLN A 91 -21.09 -3.90 -7.35
N ILE A 92 -22.18 -4.63 -7.19
CA ILE A 92 -23.43 -4.10 -6.65
C ILE A 92 -23.83 -4.97 -5.46
N GLU A 93 -24.07 -4.35 -4.31
CA GLU A 93 -24.64 -5.00 -3.13
C GLU A 93 -26.02 -4.42 -2.84
N ILE A 94 -27.04 -5.27 -2.82
CA ILE A 94 -28.42 -4.88 -2.46
C ILE A 94 -28.75 -5.47 -1.09
N THR A 95 -29.00 -4.61 -0.11
CA THR A 95 -29.35 -5.00 1.26
C THR A 95 -30.80 -4.70 1.57
N THR A 96 -31.58 -5.69 1.98
CA THR A 96 -32.93 -5.48 2.49
C THR A 96 -32.89 -4.64 3.77
N TYR A 97 -33.83 -3.70 3.93
CA TYR A 97 -33.97 -2.89 5.15
C TYR A 97 -34.01 -3.80 6.39
N ARG A 98 -33.44 -3.31 7.50
CA ARG A 98 -33.40 -4.07 8.77
C ARG A 98 -34.55 -3.65 9.69
N ALA A 99 -35.29 -4.61 10.23
CA ALA A 99 -36.27 -4.41 11.31
C ALA A 99 -35.60 -4.55 12.68
N GLU A 100 -36.28 -4.09 13.73
CA GLU A 100 -35.86 -4.27 15.12
C GLU A 100 -35.69 -5.75 15.48
N ALA A 101 -34.50 -6.11 15.93
CA ALA A 101 -34.31 -7.27 16.77
C ALA A 101 -33.16 -6.97 17.74
N TYR A 102 -33.52 -6.56 18.94
CA TYR A 102 -32.58 -6.47 20.05
C TYR A 102 -32.39 -7.86 20.63
N ASP A 103 -31.15 -8.33 20.63
CA ASP A 103 -30.70 -9.26 21.65
C ASP A 103 -29.44 -8.66 22.27
N ALA A 104 -29.61 -7.98 23.41
CA ALA A 104 -28.57 -7.22 24.11
C ALA A 104 -27.38 -8.10 24.57
N GLY A 105 -27.48 -9.43 24.47
CA GLY A 105 -26.43 -10.38 24.80
C GLY A 105 -25.82 -11.15 23.63
N SER A 106 -26.36 -11.04 22.41
CA SER A 106 -25.92 -11.88 21.29
C SER A 106 -24.87 -11.20 20.42
N ARG A 107 -23.80 -11.95 20.10
CA ARG A 107 -22.74 -11.58 19.15
C ARG A 107 -23.23 -11.49 17.69
N LYS A 108 -24.50 -11.87 17.43
CA LYS A 108 -25.17 -11.83 16.14
C LYS A 108 -26.62 -11.38 16.35
N PRO A 109 -27.02 -10.17 15.92
CA PRO A 109 -28.44 -9.79 15.97
C PRO A 109 -29.25 -10.75 15.09
N ALA A 110 -30.43 -11.17 15.55
CA ALA A 110 -31.38 -11.85 14.69
C ALA A 110 -31.79 -10.87 13.58
N VAL A 111 -31.63 -11.23 12.31
CA VAL A 111 -31.91 -10.28 11.22
C VAL A 111 -33.40 -10.33 10.94
N ALA A 112 -34.13 -9.33 11.44
CA ALA A 112 -35.49 -9.05 11.01
C ALA A 112 -35.43 -8.11 9.79
N PHE A 113 -36.32 -8.29 8.81
CA PHE A 113 -36.42 -7.42 7.64
C PHE A 113 -37.44 -6.30 7.92
N GLY A 114 -37.03 -5.06 7.67
CA GLY A 114 -37.83 -3.84 7.88
C GLY A 114 -38.45 -3.34 6.59
N SER A 115 -39.25 -2.27 6.71
CA SER A 115 -39.94 -1.62 5.59
C SER A 115 -39.64 -0.13 5.49
N SER A 116 -38.74 0.40 6.32
CA SER A 116 -38.47 1.83 6.44
C SER A 116 -37.02 2.16 6.09
N LEU A 117 -36.84 2.96 5.04
CA LEU A 117 -35.55 3.55 4.68
C LEU A 117 -34.98 4.40 5.82
N LEU A 118 -35.83 5.15 6.52
CA LEU A 118 -35.40 6.04 7.61
C LEU A 118 -34.77 5.26 8.76
N ASP A 119 -35.33 4.10 9.10
CA ASP A 119 -34.80 3.23 10.16
C ASP A 119 -33.48 2.56 9.75
N ASP A 120 -33.31 2.23 8.46
CA ASP A 120 -32.01 1.76 7.95
C ASP A 120 -30.95 2.86 8.08
N LEU A 121 -31.28 4.08 7.63
CA LEU A 121 -30.35 5.21 7.68
C LEU A 121 -29.96 5.58 9.12
N LEU A 122 -30.89 5.52 10.08
CA LEU A 122 -30.62 5.78 11.50
C LEU A 122 -29.58 4.82 12.08
N ARG A 123 -29.58 3.57 11.62
CA ARG A 123 -28.67 2.50 12.08
C ARG A 123 -27.30 2.58 11.47
N ARG A 124 -27.04 3.48 10.52
CA ARG A 124 -25.71 3.63 9.91
C ARG A 124 -24.74 4.30 10.87
N ASP A 125 -23.48 4.23 10.50
CA ASP A 125 -22.39 4.67 11.36
C ASP A 125 -22.37 6.19 11.52
N PHE A 126 -22.38 6.94 10.42
CA PHE A 126 -22.23 8.39 10.42
C PHE A 126 -23.20 9.06 9.45
N THR A 127 -23.55 10.32 9.73
CA THR A 127 -24.48 11.14 8.93
C THR A 127 -24.06 11.21 7.46
N ILE A 128 -22.77 11.40 7.20
CA ILE A 128 -22.19 11.41 5.84
C ILE A 128 -22.38 10.10 5.06
N ASN A 129 -22.67 8.98 5.73
CA ASN A 129 -22.98 7.69 5.12
C ASN A 129 -24.46 7.30 5.29
N ALA A 130 -25.26 8.13 5.96
CA ALA A 130 -26.67 7.94 6.26
C ALA A 130 -27.56 8.78 5.33
N MET A 131 -27.13 8.90 4.08
CA MET A 131 -27.88 9.51 2.99
C MET A 131 -28.28 8.45 1.97
N ALA A 132 -29.40 8.68 1.28
CA ALA A 132 -29.88 7.82 0.22
C ALA A 132 -30.29 8.62 -1.01
N LEU A 133 -30.16 8.02 -2.19
CA LEU A 133 -30.70 8.54 -3.44
C LEU A 133 -31.71 7.53 -3.97
N ARG A 134 -33.00 7.89 -3.95
CA ARG A 134 -34.08 7.02 -4.46
C ARG A 134 -33.96 6.89 -5.97
N LEU A 135 -34.16 5.68 -6.47
CA LEU A 135 -34.08 5.38 -7.89
C LEU A 135 -35.44 4.93 -8.43
N PRO A 136 -35.74 5.27 -9.71
CA PRO A 136 -34.92 6.01 -10.66
C PRO A 136 -35.04 7.55 -10.56
N SER A 137 -35.84 8.08 -9.62
CA SER A 137 -36.18 9.51 -9.53
C SER A 137 -35.01 10.43 -9.19
N LEU A 138 -33.91 9.89 -8.65
CA LEU A 138 -32.77 10.63 -8.12
C LEU A 138 -33.16 11.62 -7.00
N GLU A 139 -34.16 11.26 -6.20
CA GLU A 139 -34.55 12.03 -5.03
C GLU A 139 -33.58 11.78 -3.87
N LEU A 140 -32.94 12.84 -3.38
CA LEU A 140 -32.06 12.78 -2.22
C LEU A 140 -32.87 12.70 -0.92
N VAL A 141 -32.60 11.67 -0.12
CA VAL A 141 -33.13 11.47 1.22
C VAL A 141 -31.99 11.64 2.22
N ASP A 142 -31.96 12.80 2.90
CA ASP A 142 -30.98 13.14 3.93
C ASP A 142 -31.69 13.63 5.22
N PRO A 143 -32.24 12.72 6.04
CA PRO A 143 -32.99 13.10 7.23
C PRO A 143 -32.10 13.57 8.39
N PHE A 144 -30.79 13.27 8.34
CA PHE A 144 -29.85 13.53 9.44
C PHE A 144 -28.85 14.66 9.15
N GLY A 145 -28.88 15.25 7.95
CA GLY A 145 -28.01 16.37 7.57
C GLY A 145 -26.60 15.95 7.14
N GLY A 146 -26.45 14.76 6.56
CA GLY A 146 -25.20 14.25 6.01
C GLY A 146 -24.56 15.16 4.97
N VAL A 147 -25.34 15.84 4.11
CA VAL A 147 -24.79 16.79 3.13
C VAL A 147 -24.17 18.00 3.82
N ARG A 148 -24.86 18.52 4.83
CA ARG A 148 -24.38 19.65 5.64
C ARG A 148 -23.09 19.27 6.36
N ASP A 149 -23.07 18.10 6.99
CA ASP A 149 -21.91 17.62 7.76
C ASP A 149 -20.72 17.32 6.84
N LEU A 150 -20.97 16.77 5.64
CA LEU A 150 -19.95 16.56 4.61
C LEU A 150 -19.33 17.89 4.16
N HIS A 151 -20.15 18.90 3.88
CA HIS A 151 -19.67 20.24 3.51
C HIS A 151 -18.92 20.91 4.67
N ALA A 152 -19.36 20.71 5.91
CA ALA A 152 -18.67 21.19 7.11
C ALA A 152 -17.40 20.39 7.44
N SER A 153 -17.12 19.28 6.75
CA SER A 153 -16.05 18.34 7.08
C SER A 153 -16.13 17.84 8.53
N VAL A 154 -17.34 17.54 9.00
CA VAL A 154 -17.61 17.03 10.35
C VAL A 154 -18.19 15.63 10.30
N LEU A 155 -17.72 14.76 11.18
CA LEU A 155 -18.22 13.41 11.37
C LEU A 155 -19.15 13.36 12.60
N ALA A 156 -20.44 13.18 12.35
CA ALA A 156 -21.49 13.02 13.35
C ALA A 156 -22.24 11.70 13.16
N THR A 157 -22.98 11.25 14.17
CA THR A 157 -23.84 10.05 14.10
C THR A 157 -25.30 10.44 13.83
N PRO A 158 -26.10 9.62 13.12
CA PRO A 158 -27.52 9.89 12.87
C PRO A 158 -28.37 10.03 14.14
N GLY A 159 -28.11 9.15 15.12
CA GLY A 159 -28.68 9.20 16.48
C GLY A 159 -27.61 9.50 17.52
N SER A 160 -27.85 9.10 18.78
CA SER A 160 -26.83 9.28 19.82
C SER A 160 -25.58 8.43 19.53
N PRO A 161 -24.37 8.98 19.70
CA PRO A 161 -23.13 8.22 19.52
C PRO A 161 -23.07 6.97 20.41
N GLU A 162 -23.60 7.05 21.63
CA GLU A 162 -23.61 5.94 22.58
C GLU A 162 -24.48 4.78 22.12
N SER A 163 -25.64 5.06 21.50
CA SER A 163 -26.48 4.02 20.90
C SER A 163 -25.77 3.41 19.69
N SER A 164 -25.20 4.25 18.82
CA SER A 164 -24.47 3.80 17.62
C SER A 164 -23.30 2.88 17.97
N PHE A 165 -22.49 3.25 18.96
CA PHE A 165 -21.37 2.44 19.45
C PHE A 165 -21.82 1.25 20.29
N SER A 166 -23.04 1.30 20.83
CA SER A 166 -23.63 0.15 21.49
C SER A 166 -24.01 -0.96 20.52
N ASP A 167 -24.50 -0.58 19.35
CA ASP A 167 -24.87 -1.51 18.29
C ASP A 167 -23.63 -2.14 17.63
N ASP A 168 -22.61 -1.33 17.32
CA ASP A 168 -21.33 -1.82 16.82
C ASP A 168 -20.15 -0.98 17.34
N PRO A 169 -19.42 -1.46 18.37
CA PRO A 169 -18.22 -0.79 18.89
C PRO A 169 -17.12 -0.56 17.84
N LEU A 170 -17.11 -1.31 16.71
CA LEU A 170 -16.15 -1.08 15.64
C LEU A 170 -16.32 0.31 15.00
N ARG A 171 -17.48 0.95 15.13
CA ARG A 171 -17.72 2.31 14.64
C ARG A 171 -16.76 3.34 15.23
N MET A 172 -16.23 3.13 16.43
CA MET A 172 -15.20 3.99 16.99
C MET A 172 -13.89 3.92 16.16
N MET A 173 -13.50 2.73 15.71
CA MET A 173 -12.36 2.57 14.78
C MET A 173 -12.69 3.17 13.41
N ARG A 174 -13.94 3.04 12.93
CA ARG A 174 -14.39 3.67 11.69
C ARG A 174 -14.34 5.20 11.77
N ALA A 175 -14.65 5.80 12.93
CA ALA A 175 -14.52 7.25 13.13
C ALA A 175 -13.09 7.72 12.87
N ALA A 176 -12.11 7.04 13.50
CA ALA A 176 -10.70 7.32 13.29
C ALA A 176 -10.25 7.06 11.85
N ARG A 177 -10.76 5.99 11.22
CA ARG A 177 -10.54 5.74 9.78
C ARG A 177 -11.07 6.88 8.91
N PHE A 178 -12.29 7.35 9.12
CA PHE A 178 -12.85 8.42 8.29
C PHE A 178 -12.15 9.76 8.51
N ALA A 179 -11.76 10.08 9.74
CA ALA A 179 -10.88 11.21 10.02
C ALA A 179 -9.58 11.11 9.19
N ALA A 180 -8.97 9.92 9.13
CA ALA A 180 -7.78 9.69 8.32
C ALA A 180 -8.02 9.67 6.80
N GLN A 181 -9.14 9.14 6.31
CA GLN A 181 -9.40 9.00 4.88
C GLN A 181 -9.91 10.29 4.23
N LEU A 182 -10.74 11.05 4.95
CA LEU A 182 -11.45 12.21 4.43
C LEU A 182 -10.92 13.54 4.96
N GLY A 183 -10.09 13.52 6.01
CA GLY A 183 -9.60 14.76 6.65
C GLY A 183 -10.69 15.51 7.42
N VAL A 184 -11.72 14.79 7.88
CA VAL A 184 -12.86 15.36 8.60
C VAL A 184 -12.58 15.45 10.11
N ALA A 185 -13.09 16.49 10.75
CA ALA A 185 -13.11 16.60 12.20
C ALA A 185 -14.24 15.76 12.78
N VAL A 186 -14.04 15.17 13.96
CA VAL A 186 -15.10 14.42 14.65
C VAL A 186 -15.91 15.37 15.53
N HIS A 187 -17.23 15.21 15.60
CA HIS A 187 -18.06 16.02 16.50
C HIS A 187 -17.73 15.74 17.98
N ASP A 188 -17.88 16.72 18.86
CA ASP A 188 -17.52 16.59 20.29
C ASP A 188 -18.26 15.44 20.99
N ASP A 189 -19.56 15.31 20.77
CA ASP A 189 -20.36 14.21 21.34
C ASP A 189 -19.83 12.84 20.92
N VAL A 190 -19.38 12.72 19.66
CA VAL A 190 -18.78 11.48 19.15
C VAL A 190 -17.45 11.21 19.84
N ARG A 191 -16.60 12.23 20.02
CA ARG A 191 -15.33 12.10 20.76
C ARG A 191 -15.55 11.70 22.23
N LEU A 192 -16.53 12.31 22.89
CA LEU A 192 -16.87 12.01 24.29
C LEU A 192 -17.37 10.57 24.43
N ALA A 193 -18.27 10.14 23.55
CA ALA A 193 -18.76 8.76 23.54
C ALA A 193 -17.66 7.74 23.21
N MET A 194 -16.75 8.05 22.27
CA MET A 194 -15.59 7.21 22.00
C MET A 194 -14.75 7.00 23.26
N SER A 195 -14.52 8.08 24.03
CA SER A 195 -13.74 8.03 25.27
C SER A 195 -14.47 7.24 26.37
N GLY A 196 -15.76 7.49 26.56
CA GLY A 196 -16.57 6.81 27.57
C GLY A 196 -16.82 5.33 27.28
N MET A 197 -16.69 4.89 26.03
CA MET A 197 -17.01 3.54 25.59
C MET A 197 -15.82 2.76 25.03
N ALA A 198 -14.61 3.31 25.08
CA ALA A 198 -13.41 2.76 24.44
C ALA A 198 -13.18 1.28 24.78
N GLU A 199 -13.42 0.87 26.04
CA GLU A 199 -13.26 -0.53 26.48
C GLU A 199 -14.09 -1.54 25.70
N ARG A 200 -15.23 -1.12 25.15
CA ARG A 200 -16.14 -2.01 24.40
C ARG A 200 -15.50 -2.57 23.14
N ILE A 201 -14.43 -1.96 22.62
CA ILE A 201 -13.71 -2.50 21.48
C ILE A 201 -13.16 -3.91 21.74
N LYS A 202 -12.94 -4.29 23.01
CA LYS A 202 -12.46 -5.63 23.43
C LYS A 202 -13.38 -6.77 22.99
N ILE A 203 -14.67 -6.50 22.75
CA ILE A 203 -15.63 -7.55 22.31
C ILE A 203 -15.53 -7.84 20.81
N ILE A 204 -14.92 -6.94 20.05
CA ILE A 204 -14.74 -7.03 18.60
C ILE A 204 -13.53 -7.93 18.30
N SER A 205 -13.62 -8.69 17.22
CA SER A 205 -12.52 -9.54 16.80
C SER A 205 -11.31 -8.72 16.34
N ALA A 206 -10.12 -9.27 16.58
CA ALA A 206 -8.86 -8.64 16.21
C ALA A 206 -8.76 -8.38 14.70
N GLU A 207 -9.32 -9.26 13.87
CA GLU A 207 -9.33 -9.15 12.41
C GLU A 207 -10.13 -7.93 11.93
N ARG A 208 -11.29 -7.65 12.54
CA ARG A 208 -12.10 -6.47 12.19
C ARG A 208 -11.40 -5.18 12.62
N VAL A 209 -10.77 -5.17 13.79
CA VAL A 209 -9.94 -4.03 14.24
C VAL A 209 -8.75 -3.82 13.30
N ARG A 210 -8.08 -4.90 12.89
CA ARG A 210 -6.96 -4.88 11.95
C ARG A 210 -7.37 -4.26 10.62
N GLU A 211 -8.51 -4.64 10.06
CA GLU A 211 -8.99 -4.10 8.78
C GLU A 211 -9.22 -2.58 8.83
N GLU A 212 -9.84 -2.09 9.91
CA GLU A 212 -10.02 -0.64 10.11
C GLU A 212 -8.68 0.07 10.31
N LEU A 213 -7.75 -0.53 11.07
CA LEU A 213 -6.42 0.03 11.29
C LEU A 213 -5.61 0.14 9.99
N VAL A 214 -5.62 -0.90 9.14
CA VAL A 214 -4.92 -0.88 7.84
C VAL A 214 -5.46 0.26 6.97
N LYS A 215 -6.79 0.40 6.90
CA LYS A 215 -7.43 1.48 6.13
C LYS A 215 -7.15 2.86 6.70
N LEU A 216 -7.05 2.99 8.03
CA LEU A 216 -6.69 4.24 8.71
C LEU A 216 -5.26 4.65 8.36
N VAL A 217 -4.29 3.74 8.51
CA VAL A 217 -2.87 4.01 8.24
C VAL A 217 -2.63 4.36 6.76
N ASN A 218 -3.38 3.73 5.86
CA ASN A 218 -3.36 4.02 4.42
C ASN A 218 -4.18 5.26 4.02
N GLY A 219 -4.85 5.92 4.98
CA GLY A 219 -5.60 7.16 4.72
C GLY A 219 -4.73 8.31 4.23
N ALA A 220 -5.36 9.36 3.71
CA ALA A 220 -4.67 10.57 3.28
C ALA A 220 -4.09 11.40 4.45
N HIS A 221 -4.73 11.30 5.62
CA HIS A 221 -4.43 12.04 6.84
C HIS A 221 -4.23 11.09 8.04
N PRO A 222 -3.30 10.11 7.97
CA PRO A 222 -3.21 9.05 8.97
C PRO A 222 -2.92 9.58 10.38
N ARG A 223 -2.22 10.72 10.51
CA ARG A 223 -2.03 11.45 11.77
C ARG A 223 -3.35 11.72 12.49
N ALA A 224 -4.33 12.32 11.80
CA ALA A 224 -5.61 12.69 12.41
C ALA A 224 -6.36 11.48 12.99
N GLY A 225 -6.30 10.34 12.29
CA GLY A 225 -6.87 9.09 12.79
C GLY A 225 -6.15 8.55 14.02
N ILE A 226 -4.81 8.53 14.01
CA ILE A 226 -4.02 8.04 15.16
C ILE A 226 -4.15 8.96 16.37
N ASP A 227 -4.13 10.29 16.18
CA ASP A 227 -4.38 11.27 17.24
C ASP A 227 -5.73 11.02 17.89
N LEU A 228 -6.80 10.86 17.09
CA LEU A 228 -8.13 10.56 17.63
C LEU A 228 -8.15 9.27 18.46
N LEU A 229 -7.48 8.20 18.02
CA LEU A 229 -7.39 6.95 18.80
C LEU A 229 -6.71 7.18 20.15
N VAL A 230 -5.64 7.98 20.18
CA VAL A 230 -4.88 8.25 21.40
C VAL A 230 -5.61 9.20 22.33
N GLU A 231 -6.21 10.27 21.81
CA GLU A 231 -6.98 11.25 22.59
C GLU A 231 -8.21 10.63 23.25
N THR A 232 -8.88 9.71 22.57
CA THR A 232 -10.06 9.01 23.11
C THR A 232 -9.71 7.81 23.99
N GLY A 233 -8.42 7.51 24.20
CA GLY A 233 -7.97 6.33 24.94
C GLY A 233 -8.20 4.99 24.21
N LEU A 234 -8.82 4.99 23.03
CA LEU A 234 -9.09 3.78 22.26
C LEU A 234 -7.77 3.07 21.85
N ALA A 235 -6.72 3.84 21.60
CA ALA A 235 -5.38 3.34 21.29
C ALA A 235 -4.82 2.45 22.42
N GLU A 236 -5.19 2.63 23.68
CA GLU A 236 -4.72 1.77 24.78
C GLU A 236 -5.14 0.29 24.60
N PHE A 237 -6.23 0.05 23.87
CA PHE A 237 -6.72 -1.29 23.59
C PHE A 237 -6.16 -1.84 22.28
N VAL A 238 -6.08 -1.01 21.25
CA VAL A 238 -5.74 -1.47 19.88
C VAL A 238 -4.25 -1.31 19.54
N LEU A 239 -3.60 -0.26 20.03
CA LEU A 239 -2.20 0.12 19.80
C LEU A 239 -1.54 0.70 21.07
N PRO A 240 -1.50 -0.02 22.20
CA PRO A 240 -0.98 0.51 23.46
C PRO A 240 0.47 0.98 23.38
N GLU A 241 1.26 0.37 22.49
CA GLU A 241 2.64 0.77 22.23
C GLU A 241 2.75 2.20 21.71
N VAL A 242 1.77 2.66 20.93
CA VAL A 242 1.70 4.04 20.41
C VAL A 242 1.24 5.00 21.50
N SER A 243 0.22 4.63 22.29
CA SER A 243 -0.20 5.43 23.45
C SER A 243 0.94 5.66 24.45
N ALA A 244 1.77 4.63 24.68
CA ALA A 244 2.90 4.70 25.61
C ALA A 244 3.96 5.73 25.20
N LEU A 245 4.06 6.10 23.92
CA LEU A 245 4.97 7.16 23.45
C LEU A 245 4.58 8.54 24.01
N ARG A 246 3.29 8.79 24.25
CA ARG A 246 2.78 10.07 24.75
C ARG A 246 3.16 10.30 26.22
N LEU A 247 3.21 9.24 27.01
CA LEU A 247 3.56 9.28 28.44
C LEU A 247 5.02 9.70 28.71
N GLU A 248 5.87 9.79 27.67
CA GLU A 248 7.26 10.26 27.82
C GLU A 248 7.37 11.79 28.00
N ALA A 249 6.32 12.56 27.72
CA ALA A 249 6.35 14.02 27.76
C ALA A 249 6.36 14.61 29.19
N ASP A 250 5.75 13.93 30.17
CA ASP A 250 5.26 14.62 31.37
C ASP A 250 6.27 14.85 32.50
N GLU A 251 7.29 14.01 32.69
CA GLU A 251 8.05 14.14 33.94
C GLU A 251 9.09 15.27 33.96
N HIS A 252 9.65 15.72 32.84
CA HIS A 252 10.77 16.69 32.88
C HIS A 252 10.88 17.68 31.70
N HIS A 253 9.97 17.72 30.72
CA HIS A 253 9.96 18.73 29.61
C HIS A 253 11.31 18.94 28.88
N ARG A 254 12.23 17.98 28.93
CA ARG A 254 13.61 18.09 28.39
C ARG A 254 13.81 17.37 27.06
N HIS A 255 12.80 16.70 26.52
CA HIS A 255 12.93 15.83 25.35
C HIS A 255 11.87 16.14 24.28
N LYS A 256 12.23 15.87 23.02
CA LYS A 256 11.29 15.87 21.89
C LYS A 256 10.19 14.87 22.21
N ASP A 257 8.94 15.29 22.04
CA ASP A 257 7.77 14.42 22.13
C ASP A 257 7.92 13.28 21.10
N VAL A 258 8.20 12.06 21.60
CA VAL A 258 8.45 10.87 20.76
C VAL A 258 7.19 10.46 20.02
N TYR A 259 6.02 10.71 20.60
CA TYR A 259 4.75 10.45 19.93
C TYR A 259 4.58 11.38 18.72
N GLN A 260 4.77 12.70 18.91
CA GLN A 260 4.69 13.65 17.80
C GLN A 260 5.77 13.43 16.73
N HIS A 261 6.96 12.99 17.15
CA HIS A 261 8.00 12.54 16.22
C HIS A 261 7.50 11.37 15.36
N SER A 262 7.01 10.28 15.96
CA SER A 262 6.49 9.11 15.22
C SER A 262 5.37 9.46 14.24
N LEU A 263 4.47 10.39 14.61
CA LEU A 263 3.44 10.88 13.69
C LEU A 263 4.02 11.66 12.51
N GLN A 264 5.01 12.52 12.76
CA GLN A 264 5.70 13.25 11.70
C GLN A 264 6.44 12.28 10.75
N VAL A 265 7.12 11.26 11.28
CA VAL A 265 7.81 10.23 10.49
C VAL A 265 6.81 9.45 9.64
N LEU A 266 5.63 9.11 10.19
CA LEU A 266 4.53 8.47 9.45
C LEU A 266 4.07 9.32 8.25
N GLU A 267 3.82 10.62 8.44
CA GLU A 267 3.41 11.54 7.36
C GLU A 267 4.51 11.68 6.30
N GLN A 268 5.76 11.82 6.72
CA GLN A 268 6.90 11.91 5.82
C GLN A 268 7.09 10.61 5.03
N ALA A 269 6.97 9.44 5.67
CA ALA A 269 7.06 8.15 4.99
C ALA A 269 5.96 8.00 3.92
N ALA A 270 4.72 8.39 4.23
CA ALA A 270 3.63 8.41 3.27
C ALA A 270 3.92 9.34 2.07
N SER A 271 4.57 10.49 2.29
CA SER A 271 4.93 11.43 1.22
C SER A 271 6.06 10.93 0.30
N LEU A 272 6.84 9.94 0.74
CA LEU A 272 7.96 9.35 -0.02
C LEU A 272 7.56 8.09 -0.81
N GLU A 273 6.30 7.69 -0.74
CA GLU A 273 5.74 6.62 -1.57
C GLU A 273 5.77 7.00 -3.05
N THR A 274 5.81 5.99 -3.91
CA THR A 274 5.90 6.17 -5.35
C THR A 274 4.58 5.89 -6.05
N GLY A 275 4.50 6.23 -7.34
CA GLY A 275 3.38 5.84 -8.19
C GLY A 275 3.26 4.31 -8.36
N PRO A 276 2.22 3.83 -9.08
CA PRO A 276 1.91 2.40 -9.22
C PRO A 276 3.06 1.53 -9.74
N ASP A 277 3.89 2.08 -10.63
CA ASP A 277 5.03 1.37 -11.24
C ASP A 277 6.36 1.59 -10.49
N GLY A 278 6.33 2.32 -9.37
CA GLY A 278 7.52 2.60 -8.58
C GLY A 278 7.87 1.49 -7.58
N PRO A 279 9.04 1.57 -6.95
CA PRO A 279 9.55 0.54 -6.04
C PRO A 279 8.73 0.37 -4.74
N VAL A 280 8.03 1.42 -4.29
CA VAL A 280 7.17 1.40 -3.10
C VAL A 280 5.85 2.09 -3.44
N PRO A 281 4.95 1.43 -4.20
CA PRO A 281 3.72 2.04 -4.65
C PRO A 281 2.81 2.38 -3.47
N GLY A 282 2.35 3.63 -3.41
CA GLY A 282 1.46 4.11 -2.36
C GLY A 282 -0.02 3.76 -2.61
N PRO A 283 -0.86 3.64 -1.57
CA PRO A 283 -0.49 3.67 -0.15
C PRO A 283 0.17 2.35 0.32
N ASP A 284 1.32 2.42 1.00
CA ASP A 284 2.07 1.25 1.47
C ASP A 284 1.96 1.08 2.99
N PHE A 285 1.12 0.14 3.42
CA PHE A 285 0.88 -0.12 4.84
C PHE A 285 2.17 -0.53 5.58
N VAL A 286 3.04 -1.32 4.95
CA VAL A 286 4.26 -1.85 5.58
C VAL A 286 5.21 -0.72 5.97
N LEU A 287 5.47 0.20 5.04
CA LEU A 287 6.28 1.40 5.25
C LEU A 287 5.66 2.30 6.32
N ARG A 288 4.39 2.68 6.15
CA ARG A 288 3.70 3.61 7.04
C ARG A 288 3.59 3.07 8.46
N PHE A 289 3.23 1.79 8.62
CA PHE A 289 3.10 1.19 9.94
C PHE A 289 4.47 0.99 10.61
N ALA A 290 5.53 0.65 9.84
CA ALA A 290 6.89 0.65 10.37
C ALA A 290 7.33 2.05 10.84
N ALA A 291 6.98 3.10 10.09
CA ALA A 291 7.25 4.48 10.47
C ALA A 291 6.54 4.89 11.77
N LEU A 292 5.27 4.52 11.95
CA LEU A 292 4.55 4.77 13.21
C LEU A 292 5.19 4.01 14.38
N MET A 293 5.67 2.79 14.14
CA MET A 293 6.12 1.87 15.19
C MET A 293 7.63 1.94 15.47
N HIS A 294 8.43 2.68 14.70
CA HIS A 294 9.91 2.59 14.75
C HIS A 294 10.47 2.86 16.16
N ASP A 295 9.84 3.79 16.88
CA ASP A 295 10.31 4.30 18.16
C ASP A 295 9.60 3.71 19.39
N VAL A 296 8.66 2.76 19.22
CA VAL A 296 7.87 2.21 20.34
C VAL A 296 8.68 1.48 21.41
N GLY A 297 9.95 1.17 21.13
CA GLY A 297 10.88 0.61 22.11
C GLY A 297 11.46 1.63 23.09
N LYS A 298 11.33 2.95 22.84
CA LYS A 298 11.92 4.01 23.67
C LYS A 298 11.42 3.99 25.12
N PRO A 299 10.09 3.90 25.39
CA PRO A 299 9.59 3.86 26.76
C PRO A 299 10.18 2.74 27.61
N ALA A 300 10.33 1.55 27.02
CA ALA A 300 10.86 0.37 27.71
C ALA A 300 12.40 0.36 27.85
N THR A 301 13.12 1.19 27.09
CA THR A 301 14.59 1.22 27.05
C THR A 301 15.21 2.50 27.62
N ARG A 302 14.37 3.43 28.08
CA ARG A 302 14.78 4.68 28.68
C ARG A 302 15.68 4.45 29.90
N ARG A 303 16.86 5.06 29.88
CA ARG A 303 17.79 5.10 31.03
C ARG A 303 18.27 6.52 31.27
N PHE A 304 18.35 6.89 32.55
CA PHE A 304 18.96 8.15 32.98
C PHE A 304 20.45 7.91 33.23
N GLU A 305 21.28 8.60 32.46
CA GLU A 305 22.74 8.55 32.56
C GLU A 305 23.24 9.61 33.56
N PRO A 306 24.43 9.40 34.16
CA PRO A 306 25.07 10.42 34.99
C PRO A 306 25.21 11.75 34.22
N GLY A 307 24.77 12.86 34.83
CA GLY A 307 24.76 14.19 34.17
C GLY A 307 23.42 14.58 33.54
N GLY A 308 22.35 13.78 33.72
CA GLY A 308 20.99 14.14 33.32
C GLY A 308 20.68 13.88 31.83
N ALA A 309 21.57 13.20 31.12
CA ALA A 309 21.31 12.71 29.77
C ALA A 309 20.39 11.48 29.82
N VAL A 310 19.56 11.31 28.80
CA VAL A 310 18.68 10.14 28.64
C VAL A 310 19.15 9.35 27.42
N SER A 311 19.27 8.04 27.59
CA SER A 311 19.64 7.12 26.51
C SER A 311 18.53 6.09 26.25
N PHE A 312 18.42 5.67 24.98
CA PHE A 312 17.45 4.69 24.49
C PHE A 312 18.17 3.58 23.74
N ARG A 313 19.14 2.95 24.40
CA ARG A 313 20.00 1.93 23.76
C ARG A 313 19.15 0.70 23.41
N HIS A 314 19.31 0.20 22.19
CA HIS A 314 18.61 -0.99 21.67
C HIS A 314 17.08 -0.87 21.57
N HIS A 315 16.54 0.35 21.48
CA HIS A 315 15.09 0.56 21.31
C HIS A 315 14.58 0.00 19.98
N ASP A 316 15.40 -0.06 18.94
CA ASP A 316 15.16 -0.73 17.66
C ASP A 316 14.83 -2.22 17.85
N MET A 317 15.65 -2.95 18.61
CA MET A 317 15.45 -4.38 18.88
C MET A 317 14.23 -4.64 19.77
N VAL A 318 14.00 -3.78 20.77
CA VAL A 318 12.82 -3.89 21.65
C VAL A 318 11.55 -3.52 20.89
N GLY A 319 11.59 -2.42 20.11
CA GLY A 319 10.51 -1.94 19.28
C GLY A 319 10.09 -2.97 18.23
N SER A 320 11.05 -3.65 17.59
CA SER A 320 10.79 -4.74 16.65
C SER A 320 10.00 -5.87 17.31
N LYS A 321 10.39 -6.29 18.53
CA LYS A 321 9.69 -7.34 19.30
C LYS A 321 8.28 -6.92 19.72
N LEU A 322 8.12 -5.68 20.18
CA LEU A 322 6.83 -5.11 20.57
C LEU A 322 5.88 -5.04 19.35
N THR A 323 6.37 -4.55 18.22
CA THR A 323 5.65 -4.47 16.96
C THR A 323 5.18 -5.86 16.50
N ALA A 324 6.09 -6.84 16.46
CA ALA A 324 5.75 -8.20 16.07
C ALA A 324 4.71 -8.82 17.02
N LYS A 325 4.82 -8.57 18.33
CA LYS A 325 3.83 -9.04 19.33
C LYS A 325 2.46 -8.40 19.08
N ARG A 326 2.41 -7.09 18.83
CA ARG A 326 1.16 -6.36 18.56
C ARG A 326 0.48 -6.85 17.30
N MET A 327 1.21 -6.98 16.21
CA MET A 327 0.66 -7.45 14.94
C MET A 327 0.18 -8.90 15.01
N LYS A 328 0.84 -9.76 15.80
CA LYS A 328 0.33 -11.11 16.10
C LYS A 328 -0.99 -11.07 16.85
N ALA A 329 -1.14 -10.19 17.85
CA ALA A 329 -2.38 -10.00 18.58
C ALA A 329 -3.51 -9.51 17.66
N LEU A 330 -3.19 -8.64 16.69
CA LEU A 330 -4.09 -8.16 15.65
C LEU A 330 -4.29 -9.15 14.48
N ARG A 331 -3.71 -10.36 14.56
CA ARG A 331 -3.88 -11.43 13.55
C ARG A 331 -3.41 -11.05 12.15
N PHE A 332 -2.34 -10.28 12.02
CA PHE A 332 -1.68 -10.09 10.72
C PHE A 332 -1.03 -11.40 10.22
N ASP A 333 -0.83 -11.51 8.91
CA ASP A 333 -0.09 -12.62 8.32
C ASP A 333 1.42 -12.54 8.69
N ASN A 334 2.08 -13.69 8.62
CA ASN A 334 3.47 -13.80 9.08
C ASN A 334 4.46 -12.98 8.24
N ASP A 335 4.18 -12.77 6.96
CA ASP A 335 5.11 -12.10 6.06
C ASP A 335 5.05 -10.59 6.28
N THR A 336 3.85 -10.03 6.41
CA THR A 336 3.65 -8.63 6.83
C THR A 336 4.26 -8.35 8.21
N ILE A 337 4.09 -9.27 9.18
CA ILE A 337 4.70 -9.13 10.52
C ILE A 337 6.22 -9.08 10.41
N LYS A 338 6.84 -10.00 9.67
CA LYS A 338 8.30 -10.04 9.49
C LYS A 338 8.80 -8.77 8.81
N ALA A 339 8.11 -8.30 7.77
CA ALA A 339 8.49 -7.12 7.02
C ALA A 339 8.52 -5.86 7.91
N VAL A 340 7.41 -5.58 8.61
CA VAL A 340 7.34 -4.41 9.49
C VAL A 340 8.33 -4.51 10.64
N ALA A 341 8.39 -5.67 11.32
CA ALA A 341 9.31 -5.85 12.45
C ALA A 341 10.77 -5.72 12.03
N ARG A 342 11.12 -6.16 10.82
CA ARG A 342 12.48 -6.02 10.28
C ARG A 342 12.81 -4.57 9.92
N LEU A 343 11.86 -3.81 9.36
CA LEU A 343 12.05 -2.38 9.14
C LEU A 343 12.29 -1.62 10.45
N VAL A 344 11.48 -1.91 11.48
CA VAL A 344 11.66 -1.35 12.83
C VAL A 344 13.00 -1.77 13.44
N GLU A 345 13.47 -3.00 13.22
CA GLU A 345 14.80 -3.43 13.69
C GLU A 345 15.95 -2.69 12.99
N LEU A 346 15.81 -2.40 11.70
CA LEU A 346 16.88 -1.85 10.88
C LEU A 346 16.92 -0.32 10.85
N HIS A 347 15.90 0.38 11.36
CA HIS A 347 15.79 1.84 11.17
C HIS A 347 17.00 2.64 11.72
N MET A 348 17.65 2.15 12.79
CA MET A 348 18.85 2.80 13.35
C MET A 348 20.15 2.46 12.62
N ARG A 349 20.15 1.48 11.70
CA ARG A 349 21.38 0.96 11.08
C ARG A 349 22.15 2.03 10.34
N PHE A 350 21.45 2.96 9.68
CA PHE A 350 22.09 4.05 8.95
C PHE A 350 22.96 4.92 9.86
N TYR A 351 22.46 5.25 11.05
CA TYR A 351 23.16 6.13 12.00
C TYR A 351 24.33 5.44 12.71
N GLY A 352 24.37 4.11 12.73
CA GLY A 352 25.42 3.33 13.39
C GLY A 352 26.80 3.45 12.76
N TYR A 353 26.89 3.92 11.51
CA TYR A 353 28.16 4.04 10.77
C TYR A 353 28.82 5.42 10.88
N GLY A 354 28.10 6.43 11.38
CA GLY A 354 28.63 7.71 11.89
C GLY A 354 29.75 8.37 11.05
N ASP A 355 30.73 8.96 11.76
CA ASP A 355 31.90 9.64 11.17
C ASP A 355 32.97 8.67 10.63
N ALA A 356 32.86 7.36 10.93
CA ALA A 356 33.78 6.33 10.46
C ALA A 356 33.59 6.00 8.97
N GLY A 357 32.46 6.42 8.39
CA GLY A 357 32.13 6.22 6.99
C GLY A 357 31.70 4.80 6.66
N TRP A 358 31.08 4.65 5.49
CA TRP A 358 30.64 3.35 4.99
C TRP A 358 31.79 2.63 4.28
N THR A 359 32.12 1.40 4.70
CA THR A 359 33.01 0.51 3.92
C THR A 359 32.18 -0.32 2.95
N ASP A 360 32.74 -0.78 1.83
CA ASP A 360 31.99 -1.61 0.87
C ASP A 360 31.41 -2.88 1.52
N SER A 361 32.12 -3.48 2.48
CA SER A 361 31.63 -4.61 3.27
C SER A 361 30.44 -4.22 4.16
N ALA A 362 30.42 -3.00 4.72
CA ALA A 362 29.29 -2.49 5.48
C ALA A 362 28.08 -2.21 4.58
N VAL A 363 28.30 -1.63 3.39
CA VAL A 363 27.24 -1.39 2.40
C VAL A 363 26.61 -2.72 1.98
N ARG A 364 27.40 -3.73 1.61
CA ARG A 364 26.89 -5.07 1.27
C ARG A 364 26.11 -5.71 2.40
N ARG A 365 26.57 -5.57 3.65
CA ARG A 365 25.85 -6.09 4.81
C ARG A 365 24.51 -5.39 5.00
N TYR A 366 24.46 -4.07 4.86
CA TYR A 366 23.22 -3.31 4.97
C TYR A 366 22.20 -3.72 3.91
N VAL A 367 22.63 -3.87 2.66
CA VAL A 367 21.79 -4.37 1.56
C VAL A 367 21.31 -5.80 1.83
N ALA A 368 22.21 -6.70 2.26
CA ALA A 368 21.85 -8.08 2.58
C ALA A 368 20.89 -8.19 3.77
N ASP A 369 21.08 -7.35 4.80
CA ASP A 369 20.24 -7.31 5.99
C ASP A 369 18.81 -6.83 5.67
N ALA A 370 18.68 -5.85 4.77
CA ALA A 370 17.39 -5.31 4.33
C ALA A 370 16.71 -6.19 3.28
N GLY A 371 17.48 -6.80 2.37
CA GLY A 371 16.99 -7.65 1.29
C GLY A 371 15.87 -6.95 0.47
N PRO A 372 14.68 -7.57 0.32
CA PRO A 372 13.58 -7.00 -0.46
C PRO A 372 12.96 -5.74 0.18
N LEU A 373 13.33 -5.40 1.42
CA LEU A 373 12.82 -4.23 2.14
C LEU A 373 13.69 -2.99 1.95
N LEU A 374 14.79 -3.06 1.20
CA LEU A 374 15.76 -1.98 1.05
C LEU A 374 15.12 -0.64 0.68
N GLU A 375 14.25 -0.65 -0.33
CA GLU A 375 13.53 0.54 -0.80
C GLU A 375 12.60 1.16 0.26
N ARG A 376 11.96 0.33 1.08
CA ARG A 376 11.15 0.80 2.22
C ARG A 376 12.04 1.31 3.36
N LEU A 377 13.18 0.66 3.60
CA LEU A 377 14.14 1.09 4.61
C LEU A 377 14.76 2.45 4.26
N HIS A 378 15.03 2.70 2.97
CA HIS A 378 15.48 4.00 2.47
C HIS A 378 14.49 5.11 2.82
N ARG A 379 13.23 4.89 2.50
CA ARG A 379 12.15 5.86 2.79
C ARG A 379 11.95 6.06 4.28
N LEU A 380 11.93 4.98 5.06
CA LEU A 380 11.82 5.04 6.52
C LEU A 380 12.97 5.83 7.15
N THR A 381 14.20 5.61 6.68
CA THR A 381 15.36 6.32 7.22
C THR A 381 15.33 7.80 6.85
N ARG A 382 14.97 8.11 5.60
CA ARG A 382 14.79 9.50 5.15
C ARG A 382 13.68 10.21 5.94
N SER A 383 12.58 9.52 6.24
CA SER A 383 11.46 10.07 7.03
C SER A 383 11.76 10.24 8.52
N ASP A 384 12.75 9.54 9.08
CA ASP A 384 13.15 9.72 10.48
C ASP A 384 13.96 11.02 10.72
N VAL A 385 14.42 11.68 9.65
CA VAL A 385 15.16 12.94 9.73
C VAL A 385 14.20 14.12 9.97
N THR A 386 13.77 14.30 11.23
CA THR A 386 12.80 15.35 11.65
C THR A 386 13.46 16.64 12.17
N THR A 387 14.77 16.84 11.95
CA THR A 387 15.50 17.99 12.49
C THR A 387 15.09 19.31 11.83
N ARG A 388 14.75 20.33 12.64
CA ARG A 388 14.52 21.70 12.15
C ARG A 388 15.80 22.41 11.70
N ASN A 389 16.98 21.89 12.06
CA ASN A 389 18.26 22.43 11.59
C ASN A 389 18.51 21.98 10.16
N GLN A 390 18.30 22.90 9.22
CA GLN A 390 18.43 22.68 7.78
C GLN A 390 19.81 22.15 7.39
N ARG A 391 20.90 22.70 7.93
CA ARG A 391 22.27 22.23 7.62
C ARG A 391 22.49 20.78 8.05
N LYS A 392 21.93 20.38 9.20
CA LYS A 392 22.02 18.98 9.68
C LYS A 392 21.17 18.04 8.82
N ALA A 393 19.99 18.48 8.39
CA ALA A 393 19.14 17.74 7.47
C ALA A 393 19.84 17.53 6.12
N GLU A 394 20.37 18.60 5.53
CA GLU A 394 21.12 18.57 4.25
C GLU A 394 22.32 17.62 4.32
N ARG A 395 23.10 17.68 5.41
CA ARG A 395 24.24 16.77 5.61
C ARG A 395 23.81 15.30 5.69
N LEU A 396 22.70 15.01 6.38
CA LEU A 396 22.17 13.65 6.49
C LEU A 396 21.60 13.16 5.15
N SER A 397 20.90 14.03 4.41
CA SER A 397 20.42 13.73 3.07
C SER A 397 21.58 13.39 2.14
N PHE A 398 22.61 14.24 2.09
CA PHE A 398 23.78 14.01 1.25
C PHE A 398 24.49 12.69 1.60
N ALA A 399 24.65 12.38 2.89
CA ALA A 399 25.23 11.12 3.32
C ALA A 399 24.36 9.91 2.93
N TYR A 400 23.05 10.07 2.85
CA TYR A 400 22.14 9.03 2.38
C TYR A 400 22.22 8.85 0.87
N ASP A 401 22.25 9.95 0.11
CA ASP A 401 22.39 9.95 -1.34
C ASP A 401 23.73 9.29 -1.76
N ASP A 402 24.83 9.56 -1.04
CA ASP A 402 26.12 8.87 -1.25
C ASP A 402 26.01 7.37 -0.99
N LEU A 403 25.30 6.95 0.06
CA LEU A 403 25.09 5.53 0.35
C LEU A 403 24.30 4.85 -0.77
N GLU A 404 23.21 5.45 -1.24
CA GLU A 404 22.41 4.91 -2.35
C GLU A 404 23.23 4.78 -3.63
N GLN A 405 24.00 5.82 -3.99
CA GLN A 405 24.90 5.77 -5.15
C GLN A 405 25.94 4.64 -5.02
N ARG A 406 26.49 4.44 -3.81
CA ARG A 406 27.45 3.35 -3.59
C ARG A 406 26.80 1.97 -3.65
N ILE A 407 25.55 1.83 -3.23
CA ILE A 407 24.78 0.58 -3.40
C ILE A 407 24.65 0.26 -4.90
N GLU A 408 24.27 1.25 -5.72
CA GLU A 408 24.15 1.07 -7.18
C GLU A 408 25.47 0.68 -7.83
N VAL A 409 26.56 1.38 -7.52
CA VAL A 409 27.90 1.10 -8.07
C VAL A 409 28.35 -0.32 -7.70
N LEU A 410 28.16 -0.74 -6.45
CA LEU A 410 28.53 -2.09 -6.01
C LEU A 410 27.65 -3.16 -6.67
N ALA A 411 26.35 -2.91 -6.82
CA ALA A 411 25.44 -3.82 -7.50
C ALA A 411 25.79 -3.98 -9.00
N GLU A 412 26.14 -2.90 -9.70
CA GLU A 412 26.60 -2.95 -11.09
C GLU A 412 27.90 -3.74 -11.21
N GLN A 413 28.88 -3.48 -10.33
CA GLN A 413 30.12 -4.25 -10.29
C GLN A 413 29.88 -5.74 -10.06
N GLU A 414 28.96 -6.08 -9.16
CA GLU A 414 28.59 -7.48 -8.89
C GLU A 414 27.87 -8.13 -10.08
N SER A 415 27.00 -7.40 -10.75
CA SER A 415 26.35 -7.86 -11.99
C SER A 415 27.39 -8.15 -13.08
N LEU A 416 28.32 -7.22 -13.32
CA LEU A 416 29.42 -7.39 -14.28
C LEU A 416 30.33 -8.57 -13.92
N ASN A 417 30.61 -8.78 -12.63
CA ASN A 417 31.41 -9.92 -12.16
C ASN A 417 30.65 -11.27 -12.26
N ALA A 418 29.32 -11.24 -12.18
CA ALA A 418 28.47 -12.42 -12.32
C ALA A 418 28.29 -12.85 -13.78
N ILE A 419 28.54 -11.98 -14.75
CA ILE A 419 28.61 -12.33 -16.18
C ILE A 419 29.75 -13.33 -16.37
N ARG A 420 29.38 -14.60 -16.51
CA ARG A 420 30.30 -15.65 -16.91
C ARG A 420 30.62 -15.48 -18.40
N PRO A 421 31.87 -15.68 -18.83
CA PRO A 421 32.17 -15.76 -20.26
C PRO A 421 31.33 -16.86 -20.93
N ASP A 422 30.84 -16.62 -22.15
CA ASP A 422 30.07 -17.59 -22.95
C ASP A 422 30.82 -18.90 -23.23
N LEU A 423 32.13 -18.89 -23.01
CA LEU A 423 33.01 -20.04 -23.15
C LEU A 423 33.53 -20.44 -21.79
N ASP A 424 33.23 -21.66 -21.37
CA ASP A 424 33.88 -22.26 -20.21
C ASP A 424 35.34 -22.64 -20.53
N GLY A 425 36.12 -22.92 -19.48
CA GLY A 425 37.53 -23.30 -19.65
C GLY A 425 37.73 -24.51 -20.56
N ALA A 426 36.75 -25.42 -20.66
CA ALA A 426 36.83 -26.60 -21.52
C ALA A 426 36.60 -26.24 -23.00
N GLN A 427 35.65 -25.35 -23.27
CA GLN A 427 35.38 -24.84 -24.62
C GLN A 427 36.55 -24.01 -25.15
N ILE A 428 37.17 -23.18 -24.29
CA ILE A 428 38.39 -22.44 -24.64
C ILE A 428 39.55 -23.39 -24.97
N MET A 429 39.72 -24.46 -24.18
CA MET A 429 40.75 -25.48 -24.43
C MET A 429 40.52 -26.20 -25.77
N ALA A 430 39.27 -26.54 -26.10
CA ALA A 430 38.92 -27.19 -27.36
C ALA A 430 39.17 -26.29 -28.58
N LEU A 431 38.81 -25.00 -28.49
CA LEU A 431 39.00 -24.02 -29.57
C LEU A 431 40.48 -23.65 -29.80
N LEU A 432 41.29 -23.60 -28.73
CA LEU A 432 42.69 -23.16 -28.78
C LEU A 432 43.72 -24.30 -28.74
N GLY A 433 43.27 -25.56 -28.58
CA GLY A 433 44.14 -26.74 -28.51
C GLY A 433 45.03 -26.79 -27.26
N LEU A 434 44.55 -26.26 -26.13
CA LEU A 434 45.32 -26.13 -24.89
C LEU A 434 45.06 -27.32 -23.95
N LYS A 435 46.09 -27.76 -23.21
CA LYS A 435 45.99 -28.83 -22.21
C LYS A 435 45.59 -28.26 -20.82
N PRO A 436 44.87 -29.04 -19.98
CA PRO A 436 44.46 -28.58 -18.65
C PRO A 436 45.65 -28.21 -17.76
N GLY A 437 45.58 -27.08 -17.04
CA GLY A 437 46.60 -26.65 -16.09
C GLY A 437 46.13 -25.59 -15.08
N PRO A 438 46.93 -25.28 -14.04
CA PRO A 438 46.54 -24.42 -12.91
C PRO A 438 46.17 -22.98 -13.28
N TRP A 439 46.57 -22.53 -14.47
CA TRP A 439 46.25 -21.21 -15.04
C TRP A 439 44.76 -21.03 -15.38
N LEU A 440 43.96 -22.11 -15.35
CA LEU A 440 42.51 -22.11 -15.62
C LEU A 440 41.64 -21.80 -14.38
N ALA A 441 42.18 -21.88 -13.16
CA ALA A 441 41.42 -21.73 -11.92
C ALA A 441 41.47 -20.31 -11.30
N ALA A 442 42.19 -19.38 -11.93
CA ALA A 442 42.26 -17.99 -11.46
C ALA A 442 41.03 -17.18 -11.93
N PRO A 443 40.53 -16.21 -11.15
CA PRO A 443 39.43 -15.34 -11.57
C PRO A 443 39.80 -14.69 -12.91
N THR A 444 38.95 -14.91 -13.90
CA THR A 444 39.21 -14.69 -15.34
C THR A 444 39.39 -13.22 -15.75
N SER A 445 39.41 -12.26 -14.82
CA SER A 445 39.45 -10.83 -15.14
C SER A 445 40.85 -10.21 -15.20
N SER A 446 41.80 -10.58 -14.31
CA SER A 446 43.10 -9.88 -14.25
C SER A 446 44.21 -10.52 -15.10
N CYS A 447 44.24 -11.85 -15.21
CA CYS A 447 45.33 -12.57 -15.90
C CYS A 447 45.23 -12.46 -17.44
N TRP A 448 44.00 -12.33 -17.97
CA TRP A 448 43.75 -12.29 -19.42
C TRP A 448 44.17 -10.98 -20.09
N ARG A 449 44.16 -9.83 -19.38
CA ARG A 449 44.67 -8.55 -19.93
C ARG A 449 46.17 -8.60 -20.26
N SER A 450 46.92 -9.43 -19.54
CA SER A 450 48.37 -9.58 -19.73
C SER A 450 48.73 -10.55 -20.85
N ALA A 451 47.90 -11.57 -21.12
CA ALA A 451 48.15 -12.59 -22.14
C ALA A 451 47.86 -12.11 -23.57
N TRP A 452 46.93 -11.17 -23.76
CA TRP A 452 46.59 -10.61 -25.08
C TRP A 452 47.69 -9.71 -25.67
N LYS A 453 48.62 -9.19 -24.86
CA LYS A 453 49.74 -8.39 -25.35
C LYS A 453 50.86 -9.22 -25.99
N THR A 454 50.83 -10.55 -25.87
CA THR A 454 52.04 -11.38 -26.10
C THR A 454 51.91 -12.45 -27.18
N VAL A 455 50.75 -12.61 -27.85
CA VAL A 455 50.55 -13.67 -28.85
C VAL A 455 50.37 -13.13 -30.27
N ARG A 456 51.48 -13.23 -31.03
CA ARG A 456 51.69 -13.25 -32.49
C ARG A 456 51.82 -11.92 -33.28
N CYS A 457 53.08 -11.58 -33.52
CA CYS A 457 53.57 -11.37 -34.89
C CYS A 457 54.73 -12.36 -35.16
N PRO A 458 54.57 -13.40 -36.01
CA PRO A 458 55.68 -14.29 -36.34
C PRO A 458 56.59 -13.67 -37.41
N ARG A 459 57.87 -13.54 -37.07
CA ARG A 459 59.00 -13.25 -37.95
C ARG A 459 59.03 -14.21 -39.16
N ARG A 460 59.03 -13.67 -40.39
CA ARG A 460 59.48 -14.40 -41.59
C ARG A 460 61.01 -14.38 -41.67
N ARG A 461 61.63 -15.52 -42.01
CA ARG A 461 63.06 -15.66 -42.40
C ARG A 461 63.18 -15.77 -43.94
N PRO A 462 64.38 -15.55 -44.53
CA PRO A 462 64.55 -14.90 -45.84
C PRO A 462 64.98 -15.84 -46.98
N SER A 463 64.88 -15.37 -48.24
CA SER A 463 65.87 -15.55 -49.34
C SER A 463 65.44 -14.74 -50.61
N PRO A 464 66.26 -14.61 -51.67
CA PRO A 464 67.29 -13.57 -51.82
C PRO A 464 67.06 -12.65 -53.05
N SER A 465 67.78 -11.52 -53.08
CA SER A 465 68.20 -10.72 -54.27
C SER A 465 67.12 -10.32 -55.31
N SER A 466 66.95 -9.10 -55.79
CA SER A 466 67.76 -7.88 -55.81
C SER A 466 67.06 -6.87 -56.74
N TRP A 467 67.48 -5.60 -56.69
CA TRP A 467 67.27 -4.52 -57.69
C TRP A 467 65.96 -3.71 -57.73
N ARG A 468 66.10 -2.49 -57.19
CA ARG A 468 65.78 -1.14 -57.73
C ARG A 468 64.49 -0.93 -58.56
N GLY A 469 63.73 0.09 -58.14
CA GLY A 469 63.45 1.24 -59.01
C GLY A 469 61.99 1.69 -59.17
N GLY A 470 61.65 2.83 -58.56
CA GLY A 470 60.88 3.92 -59.18
C GLY A 470 59.34 3.84 -59.24
N PRO A 471 58.64 5.00 -59.28
CA PRO A 471 57.23 5.13 -58.88
C PRO A 471 56.27 5.35 -60.06
N GLY A 472 54.98 5.07 -59.85
CA GLY A 472 53.92 5.44 -60.81
C GLY A 472 52.51 5.07 -60.34
N ASN A 473 51.72 6.09 -59.99
CA ASN A 473 50.25 6.08 -60.06
C ASN A 473 49.85 6.18 -61.56
N PRO A 474 48.66 5.72 -62.05
CA PRO A 474 47.36 6.26 -61.63
C PRO A 474 46.15 5.26 -61.71
N SER A 475 44.96 5.79 -61.43
CA SER A 475 43.62 5.15 -61.33
C SER A 475 42.93 4.82 -62.69
N PRO A 476 41.59 4.57 -62.74
CA PRO A 476 40.81 3.34 -63.03
C PRO A 476 40.24 3.29 -64.49
N PRO A 477 39.36 2.34 -64.95
CA PRO A 477 37.88 2.40 -64.72
C PRO A 477 37.00 1.10 -64.96
N SER A 478 35.71 1.22 -64.59
CA SER A 478 34.45 0.79 -65.28
C SER A 478 33.98 -0.68 -65.55
N ASN A 479 32.76 -0.96 -65.00
CA ASN A 479 31.48 -1.39 -65.63
C ASN A 479 31.11 -2.83 -66.12
N PHE A 480 29.77 -3.05 -66.04
CA PHE A 480 28.82 -3.98 -66.72
C PHE A 480 28.44 -5.32 -66.03
N HIS A 481 27.22 -5.44 -65.45
CA HIS A 481 25.92 -5.97 -65.97
C HIS A 481 25.77 -7.50 -65.89
N ARG A 482 24.83 -8.09 -65.11
CA ARG A 482 23.36 -8.25 -65.27
C ARG A 482 23.03 -9.70 -65.72
N ASN A 483 22.32 -10.48 -64.90
CA ASN A 483 21.10 -11.24 -65.29
C ASN A 483 20.64 -12.27 -64.23
N GLN A 484 19.33 -12.19 -63.95
CA GLN A 484 18.41 -13.19 -63.37
C GLN A 484 18.08 -14.28 -64.42
N PRO A 485 17.48 -15.47 -64.10
CA PRO A 485 16.04 -15.57 -63.73
C PRO A 485 15.52 -16.77 -62.89
N SER A 486 14.28 -16.55 -62.41
CA SER A 486 13.09 -17.44 -62.31
C SER A 486 13.02 -18.69 -61.40
N MET A 487 11.99 -18.70 -60.54
CA MET A 487 11.36 -19.86 -59.88
C MET A 487 10.44 -20.67 -60.84
N PRO A 488 9.94 -21.87 -60.46
CA PRO A 488 8.60 -21.94 -59.86
C PRO A 488 8.32 -23.04 -58.79
N LYS A 489 7.26 -22.74 -58.00
CA LYS A 489 6.32 -23.51 -57.16
C LYS A 489 6.28 -25.06 -57.26
N GLN A 490 6.09 -25.73 -56.11
CA GLN A 490 4.88 -26.51 -55.73
C GLN A 490 5.04 -27.22 -54.35
N ALA A 491 3.92 -27.39 -53.65
CA ALA A 491 3.69 -28.14 -52.39
C ALA A 491 2.45 -29.04 -52.61
N PRO A 492 1.90 -29.82 -51.64
CA PRO A 492 2.41 -30.66 -50.51
C PRO A 492 1.88 -32.13 -50.74
N PRO A 493 1.34 -32.95 -49.80
CA PRO A 493 1.51 -33.16 -48.33
C PRO A 493 1.75 -34.66 -47.97
N ASN A 494 2.02 -35.02 -46.68
CA ASN A 494 1.22 -36.06 -46.00
C ASN A 494 1.40 -36.15 -44.48
N GLN A 495 0.30 -36.55 -43.83
CA GLN A 495 0.03 -36.70 -42.41
C GLN A 495 0.13 -38.17 -41.93
N ARG A 496 0.17 -38.33 -40.59
CA ARG A 496 -0.23 -39.49 -39.72
C ARG A 496 0.78 -40.64 -39.53
N SER A 497 1.33 -40.85 -38.31
CA SER A 497 0.79 -41.47 -37.06
C SER A 497 1.20 -42.95 -36.95
N PRO A 498 1.04 -43.65 -35.81
CA PRO A 498 1.54 -43.36 -34.46
C PRO A 498 2.22 -44.60 -33.78
N LYS A 499 2.81 -44.41 -32.60
CA LYS A 499 2.75 -45.31 -31.43
C LYS A 499 2.89 -44.51 -30.15
#